data_AF-A0A6G1KTM6-F1
#
_entry.id   AF-A0A6G1KTM6-F1
#
_cell.length_a   1.000
_cell.length_b   1.000
_cell.length_c   1.000
_cell.angle_alpha   90.00
_cell.angle_beta   90.00
_cell.angle_gamma   90.00
#
_symmetry.space_group_name_H-M   'P 1'
#
loop_
_entity.id
_entity.type
_entity.pdbx_description
1 polymer ?
#
loop_
_entity_poly.entity_id
_entity_poly.type
_entity_poly.pdbx_seq_one_letter_code
_entity_poly.pdbx_strand_id
1 'polypeptide(L)'
;MNDDQAYRVASNFGSLISAYSNASAQAYLTTNYTDYTDSVIELINSGCNGPEVLGEATFAGLEAFEAGQGSQPNITFELLNVWHNCETVTLRWEGPMPNPDPSTAPAIQEAVRGIIVLETTFEGWDAPEPFKINTSYSEFNSGAWLVDLGVFVPQNCSSPVKRDQVKRALPVMMQRH
;
A
#
# COMPACT_ATOMS: atom_id res chain seq x y z
N MET A 1 13.18 -17.65 6.36
CA MET A 1 11.94 -17.68 5.56
C MET A 1 12.16 -18.45 4.26
N ASN A 2 11.13 -19.10 3.72
CA ASN A 2 11.11 -19.65 2.34
C ASN A 2 10.10 -18.90 1.46
N ASP A 3 10.01 -19.24 0.18
CA ASP A 3 9.15 -18.53 -0.79
C ASP A 3 7.67 -18.50 -0.37
N ASP A 4 7.12 -19.63 0.09
CA ASP A 4 5.72 -19.73 0.51
C ASP A 4 5.44 -18.87 1.75
N GLN A 5 6.37 -18.86 2.71
CA GLN A 5 6.29 -18.04 3.92
C GLN A 5 6.37 -16.55 3.57
N ALA A 6 7.27 -16.18 2.67
CA ALA A 6 7.39 -14.80 2.19
C ALA A 6 6.14 -14.32 1.46
N TYR A 7 5.59 -15.17 0.59
CA TYR A 7 4.35 -14.87 -0.11
C TYR A 7 3.17 -14.72 0.86
N ARG A 8 3.11 -15.55 1.90
CA ARG A 8 2.11 -15.43 2.96
C ARG A 8 2.23 -14.11 3.72
N VAL A 9 3.43 -13.72 4.15
CA VAL A 9 3.66 -12.41 4.81
C VAL A 9 3.24 -11.26 3.90
N ALA A 10 3.64 -11.27 2.62
CA ALA A 10 3.26 -10.25 1.66
C ALA A 10 1.74 -10.20 1.42
N SER A 11 1.08 -11.35 1.34
CA SER A 11 -0.38 -11.47 1.17
C SER A 11 -1.14 -10.99 2.39
N ASN A 12 -0.65 -11.33 3.60
CA ASN A 12 -1.20 -10.85 4.86
C ASN A 12 -1.15 -9.32 4.90
N PHE A 13 -0.01 -8.70 4.57
CA PHE A 13 0.07 -7.24 4.48
C PHE A 13 -0.92 -6.67 3.46
N GLY A 14 -1.00 -7.25 2.26
CA GLY A 14 -1.97 -6.84 1.24
C GLY A 14 -3.43 -6.93 1.72
N SER A 15 -3.75 -7.89 2.60
CA SER A 15 -5.09 -8.00 3.20
C SER A 15 -5.38 -6.94 4.25
N LEU A 16 -4.36 -6.42 4.95
CA LEU A 16 -4.53 -5.28 5.88
C LEU A 16 -4.96 -4.00 5.14
N ILE A 17 -4.73 -3.95 3.82
CA ILE A 17 -5.12 -2.82 2.97
C ILE A 17 -6.45 -3.09 2.23
N SER A 18 -6.63 -4.33 1.75
CA SER A 18 -7.77 -4.67 0.87
C SER A 18 -8.97 -5.29 1.57
N ALA A 19 -8.81 -5.80 2.79
CA ALA A 19 -9.86 -6.44 3.57
C ALA A 19 -9.60 -6.30 5.07
N TYR A 20 -9.34 -5.08 5.52
CA TYR A 20 -8.89 -4.80 6.88
C TYR A 20 -9.88 -5.31 7.95
N SER A 21 -9.31 -5.85 9.03
CA SER A 21 -9.96 -6.01 10.34
C SER A 21 -8.92 -5.94 11.47
N ASN A 22 -9.33 -5.56 12.68
CA ASN A 22 -8.43 -5.61 13.85
C ASN A 22 -7.93 -7.04 14.12
N ALA A 23 -8.75 -8.06 13.85
CA ALA A 23 -8.34 -9.46 14.01
C ALA A 23 -7.18 -9.81 13.07
N SER A 24 -7.22 -9.37 11.81
CA SER A 24 -6.09 -9.54 10.89
C SER A 24 -4.86 -8.74 11.32
N ALA A 25 -5.02 -7.50 11.79
CA ALA A 25 -3.91 -6.69 12.28
C ALA A 25 -3.20 -7.39 13.46
N GLN A 26 -3.97 -7.87 14.44
CA GLN A 26 -3.45 -8.62 15.59
C GLN A 26 -2.81 -9.96 15.21
N ALA A 27 -3.31 -10.61 14.16
CA ALA A 27 -2.74 -11.86 13.67
C ALA A 27 -1.41 -11.65 12.93
N TYR A 28 -1.27 -10.55 12.18
CA TYR A 28 -0.17 -10.38 11.23
C TYR A 28 0.92 -9.43 11.71
N LEU A 29 0.63 -8.52 12.63
CA LEU A 29 1.57 -7.49 13.10
C LEU A 29 2.01 -7.75 14.55
N THR A 30 3.24 -7.36 14.90
CA THR A 30 3.67 -7.35 16.31
C THR A 30 2.99 -6.22 17.08
N THR A 31 2.91 -6.31 18.41
CA THR A 31 2.32 -5.23 19.24
C THR A 31 3.05 -3.89 19.07
N ASN A 32 4.38 -3.95 18.88
CA ASN A 32 5.25 -2.78 18.70
C ASN A 32 5.48 -2.46 17.21
N TYR A 33 4.57 -2.89 16.33
CA TYR A 33 4.67 -2.66 14.90
C TYR A 33 4.91 -1.18 14.59
N THR A 34 5.82 -0.88 13.67
CA THR A 34 6.09 0.51 13.24
C THR A 34 6.01 0.61 11.72
N ASP A 35 5.25 1.59 11.24
CA ASP A 35 5.09 1.88 9.82
C ASP A 35 5.79 3.18 9.46
N TYR A 36 6.63 3.14 8.43
CA TYR A 36 7.33 4.30 7.87
C TYR A 36 6.93 4.46 6.40
N THR A 37 6.21 5.55 6.10
CA THR A 37 5.83 5.86 4.73
C THR A 37 5.55 7.35 4.54
N ASP A 38 6.52 8.02 3.92
CA ASP A 38 6.35 9.43 3.54
C ASP A 38 5.26 9.58 2.48
N SER A 39 5.07 8.54 1.66
CA SER A 39 3.97 8.48 0.70
C SER A 39 2.59 8.57 1.36
N VAL A 40 2.34 7.91 2.50
CA VAL A 40 1.05 8.06 3.23
C VAL A 40 0.99 9.39 3.97
N ILE A 41 2.09 9.82 4.59
CA ILE A 41 2.15 11.14 5.25
C ILE A 41 1.82 12.26 4.26
N GLU A 42 2.31 12.16 3.02
CA GLU A 42 1.98 13.08 1.92
C GLU A 42 0.47 13.07 1.60
N LEU A 43 -0.20 11.91 1.66
CA LEU A 43 -1.65 11.84 1.50
C LEU A 43 -2.40 12.48 2.68
N ILE A 44 -2.01 12.16 3.91
CA ILE A 44 -2.59 12.73 5.13
C ILE A 44 -2.48 14.25 5.10
N ASN A 45 -1.30 14.74 4.73
CA ASN A 45 -1.01 16.17 4.65
C ASN A 45 -1.58 16.82 3.39
N SER A 46 -2.04 16.04 2.40
CA SER A 46 -2.53 16.55 1.13
C SER A 46 -1.53 17.49 0.44
N GLY A 47 -0.23 17.17 0.53
CA GLY A 47 0.87 17.99 0.02
C GLY A 47 1.12 19.32 0.72
N CYS A 48 0.59 19.49 1.94
CA CYS A 48 0.83 20.64 2.80
C CYS A 48 1.82 20.30 3.94
N ASN A 49 2.11 21.27 4.82
CA ASN A 49 3.07 21.10 5.92
C ASN A 49 2.57 20.28 7.12
N GLY A 50 1.39 19.64 7.06
CA GLY A 50 0.88 18.89 8.20
C GLY A 50 -0.55 18.37 8.02
N PRO A 51 -1.05 17.54 8.94
CA PRO A 51 -0.66 17.42 10.36
C PRO A 51 0.58 16.58 10.71
N GLU A 52 1.08 15.73 9.82
CA GLU A 52 2.15 14.76 10.12
C GLU A 52 3.51 15.23 9.59
N VAL A 53 4.60 14.79 10.24
CA VAL A 53 5.98 15.17 9.88
C VAL A 53 6.61 14.08 9.01
N LEU A 54 7.11 14.46 7.83
CA LEU A 54 7.86 13.55 6.95
C LEU A 54 9.13 13.02 7.63
N GLY A 55 9.48 11.77 7.35
CA GLY A 55 10.62 11.05 7.90
C GLY A 55 10.36 10.41 9.26
N GLU A 56 9.21 10.66 9.88
CA GLU A 56 8.79 10.03 11.14
C GLU A 56 7.95 8.77 10.89
N ALA A 57 7.73 7.99 11.96
CA ALA A 57 6.81 6.87 11.88
C ALA A 57 5.39 7.36 11.61
N THR A 58 4.77 6.84 10.54
CA THR A 58 3.37 7.11 10.19
C THR A 58 2.43 6.47 11.22
N PHE A 59 2.73 5.24 11.63
CA PHE A 59 2.06 4.58 12.75
C PHE A 59 3.10 3.98 13.70
N ALA A 60 3.06 4.40 14.96
CA ALA A 60 3.92 3.87 16.02
C ALA A 60 3.11 2.97 16.97
N GLY A 61 3.10 1.67 16.67
CA GLY A 61 2.41 0.62 17.42
C GLY A 61 1.20 0.05 16.68
N LEU A 62 0.81 -1.16 17.08
CA LEU A 62 -0.38 -1.85 16.54
C LEU A 62 -1.66 -1.01 16.75
N GLU A 63 -1.85 -0.42 17.92
CA GLU A 63 -3.02 0.40 18.23
C GLU A 63 -3.15 1.61 17.29
N ALA A 64 -2.04 2.29 17.01
CA ALA A 64 -2.01 3.42 16.09
C ALA A 64 -2.36 2.97 14.66
N PHE A 65 -1.81 1.84 14.21
CA PHE A 65 -2.15 1.26 12.91
C PHE A 65 -3.64 0.88 12.85
N GLU A 66 -4.18 0.23 13.88
CA GLU A 66 -5.60 -0.16 13.90
C GLU A 66 -6.54 1.06 13.85
N ALA A 67 -6.21 2.13 14.59
CA ALA A 67 -6.98 3.36 14.58
C ALA A 67 -6.89 4.09 13.22
N GLY A 68 -5.70 4.14 12.64
CA GLY A 68 -5.43 4.75 11.34
C GLY A 68 -6.06 3.96 10.19
N GLN A 69 -5.54 2.77 9.92
CA GLN A 69 -5.98 1.91 8.82
C GLN A 69 -7.45 1.51 8.95
N GLY A 70 -7.95 1.25 10.17
CA GLY A 70 -9.34 0.88 10.41
C GLY A 70 -10.35 2.00 10.14
N SER A 71 -9.90 3.25 10.05
CA SER A 71 -10.74 4.39 9.63
C SER A 71 -10.77 4.59 8.11
N GLN A 72 -9.89 3.92 7.37
CA GLN A 72 -9.79 4.04 5.93
C GLN A 72 -10.70 3.04 5.21
N PRO A 73 -11.27 3.39 4.05
CA PRO A 73 -11.94 2.42 3.21
C PRO A 73 -10.94 1.39 2.68
N ASN A 74 -11.38 0.14 2.55
CA ASN A 74 -10.59 -0.89 1.86
C ASN A 74 -10.39 -0.50 0.40
N ILE A 75 -9.17 -0.72 -0.10
CA ILE A 75 -8.79 -0.44 -1.50
C ILE A 75 -8.19 -1.68 -2.16
N THR A 76 -8.13 -1.67 -3.49
CA THR A 76 -7.49 -2.75 -4.24
C THR A 76 -5.99 -2.83 -3.94
N PHE A 77 -5.47 -4.04 -3.74
CA PHE A 77 -4.05 -4.31 -3.57
C PHE A 77 -3.68 -5.57 -4.34
N GLU A 78 -2.95 -5.42 -5.43
CA GLU A 78 -2.47 -6.51 -6.27
C GLU A 78 -0.98 -6.73 -6.05
N LEU A 79 -0.64 -7.94 -5.60
CA LEU A 79 0.76 -8.33 -5.40
C LEU A 79 1.41 -8.64 -6.76
N LEU A 80 2.50 -7.95 -7.09
CA LEU A 80 3.20 -8.12 -8.38
C LEU A 80 4.45 -8.98 -8.24
N ASN A 81 5.27 -8.71 -7.23
CA ASN A 81 6.52 -9.40 -7.01
C ASN A 81 6.79 -9.53 -5.51
N VAL A 82 7.48 -10.61 -5.12
CA VAL A 82 7.93 -10.86 -3.76
C VAL A 82 9.38 -11.32 -3.81
N TRP A 83 10.20 -10.75 -2.94
CA TRP A 83 11.58 -11.15 -2.68
C TRP A 83 11.75 -11.28 -1.17
N HIS A 84 12.68 -12.11 -0.72
CA HIS A 84 12.91 -12.27 0.71
C HIS A 84 14.35 -12.66 1.04
N ASN A 85 14.68 -12.46 2.31
CA ASN A 85 15.78 -13.11 2.99
C ASN A 85 15.23 -13.84 4.22
N CYS A 86 16.07 -14.17 5.20
CA CYS A 86 15.63 -14.90 6.40
C CYS A 86 14.52 -14.21 7.20
N GLU A 87 14.51 -12.88 7.25
CA GLU A 87 13.74 -12.06 8.19
C GLU A 87 13.02 -10.87 7.51
N THR A 88 13.29 -10.61 6.24
CA THR A 88 12.73 -9.49 5.48
C THR A 88 11.99 -10.00 4.25
N VAL A 89 10.81 -9.44 3.99
CA VAL A 89 10.07 -9.60 2.75
C VAL A 89 9.99 -8.26 2.04
N THR A 90 10.49 -8.19 0.82
CA THR A 90 10.27 -7.03 -0.05
C THR A 90 9.19 -7.40 -1.06
N LEU A 91 8.20 -6.53 -1.25
CA LEU A 91 7.14 -6.75 -2.22
C LEU A 91 6.93 -5.53 -3.10
N ARG A 92 6.51 -5.79 -4.33
CA ARG A 92 6.00 -4.78 -5.25
C ARG A 92 4.50 -4.99 -5.42
N TRP A 93 3.74 -3.91 -5.43
CA TRP A 93 2.27 -3.97 -5.52
C TRP A 93 1.70 -2.93 -6.49
N GLU A 94 0.45 -3.15 -6.88
CA GLU A 94 -0.37 -2.23 -7.67
C GLU A 94 -1.76 -2.04 -7.05
N GLY A 95 -2.19 -0.80 -6.90
CA GLY A 95 -3.57 -0.42 -6.60
C GLY A 95 -4.20 0.20 -7.85
N PRO A 96 -4.95 -0.56 -8.67
CA PRO A 96 -5.51 -0.05 -9.92
C PRO A 96 -6.65 0.96 -9.72
N MET A 97 -7.28 0.98 -8.55
CA MET A 97 -8.39 1.88 -8.19
C MET A 97 -8.16 2.48 -6.80
N PRO A 98 -7.23 3.46 -6.68
CA PRO A 98 -6.84 4.05 -5.40
C PRO A 98 -7.93 4.89 -4.71
N ASN A 99 -8.90 5.43 -5.45
CA ASN A 99 -10.09 6.09 -4.90
C ASN A 99 -11.28 5.11 -4.92
N PRO A 100 -11.67 4.57 -3.74
CA PRO A 100 -12.78 3.62 -3.64
C PRO A 100 -14.16 4.28 -3.60
N ASP A 101 -14.25 5.61 -3.49
CA ASP A 101 -15.53 6.32 -3.43
C ASP A 101 -16.05 6.62 -4.85
N PRO A 102 -17.12 5.94 -5.31
CA PRO A 102 -17.63 6.11 -6.66
C PRO A 102 -18.25 7.50 -6.91
N SER A 103 -18.52 8.28 -5.86
CA SER A 103 -19.10 9.62 -5.98
C SER A 103 -18.05 10.71 -6.28
N THR A 104 -16.79 10.45 -5.90
CA THR A 104 -15.67 11.39 -6.07
C THR A 104 -14.57 10.87 -7.00
N ALA A 105 -14.52 9.56 -7.24
CA ALA A 105 -13.55 8.94 -8.12
C ALA A 105 -13.69 9.41 -9.58
N PRO A 106 -12.57 9.74 -10.27
CA PRO A 106 -12.59 10.01 -11.70
C PRO A 106 -12.92 8.73 -12.49
N ALA A 107 -13.49 8.90 -13.69
CA ALA A 107 -13.85 7.80 -14.57
C ALA A 107 -12.66 6.93 -15.00
N ILE A 108 -11.44 7.49 -14.95
CA ILE A 108 -10.18 6.80 -15.20
C ILE A 108 -9.26 7.18 -14.04
N GLN A 109 -8.80 6.17 -13.29
CA GLN A 109 -7.81 6.33 -12.22
C GLN A 109 -6.45 5.83 -12.70
N GLU A 110 -5.38 6.45 -12.21
CA GLU A 110 -4.01 5.99 -12.45
C GLU A 110 -3.70 4.84 -11.49
N ALA A 111 -2.98 3.82 -11.96
CA ALA A 111 -2.53 2.78 -11.03
C ALA A 111 -1.50 3.37 -10.08
N VAL A 112 -1.74 3.19 -8.78
CA VAL A 112 -0.70 3.40 -7.76
C VAL A 112 0.17 2.16 -7.73
N ARG A 113 1.48 2.33 -7.74
CA ARG A 113 2.46 1.26 -7.63
C ARG A 113 3.47 1.63 -6.57
N GLY A 114 3.79 0.66 -5.73
CA GLY A 114 4.74 0.85 -4.64
C GLY A 114 5.65 -0.34 -4.44
N ILE A 115 6.62 -0.13 -3.57
CA ILE A 115 7.49 -1.15 -3.01
C ILE A 115 7.39 -1.05 -1.49
N ILE A 116 7.34 -2.20 -0.84
CA ILE A 116 7.29 -2.30 0.63
C ILE A 116 8.39 -3.26 1.07
N VAL A 117 9.13 -2.87 2.10
CA VAL A 117 10.05 -3.74 2.83
C VAL A 117 9.40 -4.04 4.18
N LEU A 118 9.19 -5.31 4.47
CA LEU A 118 8.58 -5.83 5.69
C LEU A 118 9.65 -6.59 6.48
N GLU A 119 10.02 -6.07 7.64
CA GLU A 119 10.84 -6.79 8.60
C GLU A 119 9.93 -7.63 9.51
N THR A 120 10.32 -8.88 9.75
CA THR A 120 9.50 -9.86 10.46
C THR A 120 10.18 -10.39 11.71
N THR A 121 9.35 -10.72 12.69
CA THR A 121 9.73 -11.48 13.89
C THR A 121 9.23 -12.90 13.74
N PHE A 122 10.09 -13.88 14.05
CA PHE A 122 9.72 -15.29 14.08
C PHE A 122 9.09 -15.65 15.43
N GLU A 123 7.82 -16.09 15.40
CA GLU A 123 7.02 -16.42 16.58
C GLU A 123 7.05 -17.92 16.94
N GLY A 124 7.81 -18.72 16.17
CA GLY A 124 7.85 -20.17 16.31
C GLY A 124 6.97 -20.90 15.29
N TRP A 125 7.33 -22.14 14.97
CA TRP A 125 6.64 -22.92 13.94
C TRP A 125 5.23 -23.36 14.31
N ASP A 126 4.95 -23.45 15.61
CA ASP A 126 3.62 -23.82 16.13
C ASP A 126 2.67 -22.61 16.22
N ALA A 127 3.17 -21.39 15.98
CA ALA A 127 2.33 -20.20 15.97
C ALA A 127 1.40 -20.23 14.74
N PRO A 128 0.13 -19.80 14.87
CA PRO A 128 -0.78 -19.69 13.73
C PRO A 128 -0.21 -18.84 12.59
N GLU A 129 0.54 -17.79 12.95
CA GLU A 129 1.34 -16.98 12.05
C GLU A 129 2.81 -17.01 12.50
N PRO A 130 3.67 -17.85 11.88
CA PRO A 130 5.06 -17.99 12.30
C PRO A 130 5.92 -16.75 12.09
N PHE A 131 5.55 -15.87 11.17
CA PHE A 131 6.26 -14.63 10.88
C PHE A 131 5.29 -13.45 10.98
N LYS A 132 5.41 -12.66 12.04
CA LYS A 132 4.66 -11.41 12.19
C LYS A 132 5.50 -10.25 11.69
N ILE A 133 4.85 -9.25 11.11
CA ILE A 133 5.50 -8.05 10.61
C ILE A 133 5.74 -7.12 11.79
N ASN A 134 7.01 -6.74 11.99
CA ASN A 134 7.42 -5.81 13.02
C ASN A 134 7.60 -4.39 12.50
N THR A 135 8.09 -4.25 11.27
CA THR A 135 8.33 -2.94 10.68
C THR A 135 8.04 -2.96 9.19
N SER A 136 7.41 -1.91 8.69
CA SER A 136 7.22 -1.66 7.27
C SER A 136 7.88 -0.36 6.86
N TYR A 137 8.57 -0.40 5.73
CA TYR A 137 9.02 0.77 4.98
C TYR A 137 8.32 0.73 3.63
N SER A 138 7.47 1.72 3.33
CA SER A 138 6.62 1.71 2.14
C SER A 138 6.69 3.03 1.39
N GLU A 139 7.00 2.96 0.09
CA GLU A 139 6.93 4.11 -0.80
C GLU A 139 6.18 3.77 -2.09
N PHE A 140 5.35 4.71 -2.54
CA PHE A 140 4.54 4.61 -3.74
C PHE A 140 4.38 5.98 -4.41
N ASN A 141 3.83 6.00 -5.62
CA ASN A 141 3.56 7.24 -6.35
C ASN A 141 2.35 8.02 -5.77
N SER A 142 2.47 8.56 -4.55
CA SER A 142 1.43 9.31 -3.82
C SER A 142 0.81 10.46 -4.64
N GLY A 143 1.61 11.16 -5.45
CA GLY A 143 1.09 12.20 -6.34
C GLY A 143 0.10 11.70 -7.41
N ALA A 144 0.16 10.42 -7.81
CA ALA A 144 -0.88 9.85 -8.67
C ALA A 144 -2.20 9.72 -7.91
N TRP A 145 -2.11 9.23 -6.68
CA TRP A 145 -3.24 9.06 -5.77
C TRP A 145 -3.90 10.39 -5.40
N LEU A 146 -3.12 11.42 -5.07
CA LEU A 146 -3.65 12.77 -4.78
C LEU A 146 -4.47 13.35 -5.95
N VAL A 147 -4.10 13.04 -7.20
CA VAL A 147 -4.89 13.44 -8.38
C VAL A 147 -6.20 12.68 -8.42
N ASP A 148 -6.18 11.37 -8.16
CA ASP A 148 -7.38 10.53 -8.21
C ASP A 148 -8.35 10.79 -7.04
N LEU A 149 -7.86 11.35 -5.93
CA LEU A 149 -8.68 11.91 -4.85
C LEU A 149 -9.21 13.32 -5.16
N GLY A 150 -8.76 13.96 -6.24
CA GLY A 150 -9.11 15.33 -6.59
C GLY A 150 -8.46 16.40 -5.70
N VAL A 151 -7.52 16.01 -4.84
CA VAL A 151 -6.81 16.90 -3.91
C VAL A 151 -5.74 17.71 -4.65
N PHE A 152 -4.99 17.06 -5.54
CA PHE A 152 -4.00 17.72 -6.39
C PHE A 152 -4.53 17.88 -7.80
N VAL A 153 -4.60 19.11 -8.29
CA VAL A 153 -4.92 19.41 -9.69
C VAL A 153 -3.64 19.88 -10.38
N PRO A 154 -3.03 19.06 -11.24
CA PRO A 154 -1.82 19.44 -11.96
C PRO A 154 -2.06 20.71 -12.79
N GLN A 155 -1.32 21.78 -12.51
CA GLN A 155 -1.33 23.01 -13.31
C GLN A 155 -0.16 22.98 -14.30
N ASN A 156 -0.38 23.49 -15.52
CA ASN A 156 0.65 23.61 -16.56
C ASN A 156 1.20 22.30 -17.16
N CYS A 157 0.40 21.24 -17.21
CA CYS A 157 0.76 20.07 -18.01
C CYS A 157 0.72 20.42 -19.51
N SER A 158 1.87 20.41 -20.19
CA SER A 158 1.99 20.57 -21.64
C SER A 158 1.69 19.28 -22.42
N SER A 159 1.46 18.17 -21.72
CA SER A 159 0.97 16.93 -22.33
C SER A 159 -0.40 17.19 -22.95
N PRO A 160 -0.60 16.92 -24.25
CA PRO A 160 -1.88 17.11 -24.92
C PRO A 160 -2.96 16.14 -24.42
N VAL A 161 -2.60 15.16 -23.59
CA VAL A 161 -3.51 14.17 -23.02
C VAL A 161 -3.58 14.39 -21.52
N LYS A 162 -4.77 14.80 -21.03
CA LYS A 162 -5.09 14.77 -19.60
C LYS A 162 -5.36 13.32 -19.16
N ARG A 163 -5.11 12.96 -17.91
CA ARG A 163 -5.27 11.57 -17.42
C ARG A 163 -6.68 11.00 -17.64
N ASP A 164 -7.71 11.83 -17.48
CA ASP A 164 -9.12 11.55 -17.78
C ASP A 164 -9.42 11.28 -19.27
N GLN A 165 -8.45 11.51 -20.17
CA GLN A 165 -8.57 11.26 -21.61
C GLN A 165 -7.73 10.08 -22.11
N VAL A 166 -6.91 9.45 -21.26
CA VAL A 166 -6.13 8.25 -21.64
C VAL A 166 -7.04 7.03 -21.59
N LYS A 167 -7.63 6.63 -22.72
CA LYS A 167 -8.13 5.26 -22.86
C LYS A 167 -6.95 4.31 -22.68
N ARG A 168 -6.90 3.53 -21.60
CA ARG A 168 -5.95 2.41 -21.48
C ARG A 168 -6.15 1.50 -22.70
N ALA A 169 -5.27 1.61 -23.68
CA ALA A 169 -5.18 0.59 -24.72
C ALA A 169 -4.72 -0.68 -23.99
N LEU A 170 -5.61 -1.65 -23.86
CA LEU A 170 -5.26 -2.98 -23.38
C LEU A 170 -4.04 -3.46 -24.18
N PRO A 171 -2.98 -3.98 -23.54
CA PRO A 171 -1.87 -4.53 -24.29
C PRO A 171 -2.44 -5.64 -25.17
N VAL A 172 -2.25 -5.49 -26.49
CA VAL A 172 -2.55 -6.52 -27.47
C VAL A 172 -1.70 -7.73 -27.07
N MET A 173 -2.33 -8.68 -26.38
CA MET A 173 -1.69 -9.93 -26.01
C MET A 173 -1.23 -10.58 -27.33
N MET A 174 0.08 -10.78 -27.46
CA MET A 174 0.67 -11.52 -28.56
C MET A 174 -0.03 -12.88 -28.66
N GLN A 175 -0.84 -13.08 -29.71
CA GLN A 175 -1.13 -14.42 -30.20
C GLN A 175 0.18 -15.05 -30.67
N ARG A 176 0.63 -16.06 -29.93
CA ARG A 176 1.54 -17.14 -30.35
C ARG A 176 1.10 -18.37 -29.53
N HIS A 177 0.78 -19.55 -30.06
CA HIS A 177 0.72 -20.11 -31.40
C HIS A 177 -0.54 -20.99 -31.48
#